data_AF-X6M1E2-F1
#
_entry.id   AF-X6M1E2-F1
#
_cell.length_a   1.000
_cell.length_b   1.000
_cell.length_c   1.000
_cell.angle_alpha   90.00
_cell.angle_beta   90.00
_cell.angle_gamma   90.00
#
_symmetry.space_group_name_H-M   'P 1'
#
loop_
_entity.id
_entity.type
_entity.pdbx_description
1 polymer ?
#
loop_
_entity_poly.entity_id
_entity_poly.type
_entity_poly.pdbx_seq_one_letter_code
_entity_poly.pdbx_strand_id
1 'polypeptide(L)'
;MSQKPEKKEKEVLPKNVIPTHYFLSITPDLIKHFRFFGRVEIDLLVKEDSDFITLNTVDLSLLKIQVRNGTEVLDIKIADVTYNNQVNYTNKISINENTQL
;
A
#
# COMPACT_ATOMS: atom_id res chain seq x y z
N MET A 1 1.09 39.70 19.11
CA MET A 1 1.56 38.31 18.97
C MET A 1 1.10 37.80 17.61
N SER A 2 1.98 37.73 16.62
CA SER A 2 1.64 37.19 15.30
C SER A 2 2.06 35.72 15.28
N GLN A 3 1.10 34.82 15.20
CA GLN A 3 1.39 33.38 15.05
C GLN A 3 2.01 33.15 13.67
N LYS A 4 3.15 32.47 13.67
CA LYS A 4 3.87 32.01 12.47
C LYS A 4 3.05 30.88 11.83
N PRO A 5 2.81 30.87 10.50
CA PRO A 5 2.06 29.79 9.88
C PRO A 5 2.85 28.49 10.00
N GLU A 6 2.22 27.48 10.59
CA GLU A 6 2.72 26.13 10.72
C GLU A 6 2.83 25.49 9.33
N LYS A 7 4.06 25.31 8.85
CA LYS A 7 4.32 24.68 7.56
C LYS A 7 4.15 23.17 7.73
N LYS A 8 2.98 22.65 7.37
CA LYS A 8 2.72 21.20 7.34
C LYS A 8 3.81 20.52 6.49
N GLU A 9 4.64 19.70 7.13
CA GLU A 9 5.67 18.96 6.42
C GLU A 9 5.04 17.99 5.42
N LYS A 10 5.67 17.85 4.25
CA LYS A 10 5.19 16.92 3.23
C LYS A 10 5.44 15.50 3.73
N GLU A 11 4.37 14.73 3.86
CA GLU A 11 4.49 13.29 4.08
C GLU A 11 5.07 12.64 2.82
N VAL A 12 6.16 11.91 2.98
CA VAL A 12 6.88 11.26 1.89
C VAL A 12 7.04 9.78 2.21
N LEU A 13 6.91 8.94 1.18
CA LEU A 13 7.13 7.51 1.34
C LEU A 13 8.60 7.22 1.68
N PRO A 14 8.85 6.17 2.50
CA PRO A 14 10.20 5.63 2.68
C PRO A 14 10.86 5.27 1.34
N LYS A 15 12.21 5.33 1.30
CA LYS A 15 13.01 5.06 0.09
C LYS A 15 13.57 3.63 0.03
N ASN A 16 13.20 2.78 0.98
CA ASN A 16 13.66 1.39 1.11
C ASN A 16 13.18 0.50 -0.05
N VAL A 17 12.05 0.84 -0.67
CA VAL A 17 11.49 0.12 -1.81
C VAL A 17 11.25 1.05 -3.00
N ILE A 18 11.61 0.60 -4.20
CA ILE A 18 11.38 1.34 -5.44
C ILE A 18 10.49 0.51 -6.36
N PRO A 19 9.31 1.00 -6.75
CA PRO A 19 8.51 0.33 -7.76
C PRO A 19 9.16 0.48 -9.14
N THR A 20 9.25 -0.61 -9.88
CA THR A 20 9.87 -0.67 -11.20
C THR A 20 8.84 -0.88 -12.31
N HIS A 21 7.79 -1.64 -12.04
CA HIS A 21 6.71 -1.90 -13.00
C HIS A 21 5.37 -2.05 -12.30
N TYR A 22 4.31 -1.56 -12.96
CA TYR A 22 2.94 -1.72 -12.52
C TYR A 22 2.15 -2.44 -13.60
N PHE A 23 1.52 -3.54 -13.22
CA PHE A 23 0.41 -4.12 -13.96
C PHE A 23 -0.90 -3.72 -13.28
N LEU A 24 -1.81 -3.13 -14.05
CA LEU A 24 -3.09 -2.63 -13.56
C LEU A 24 -4.22 -3.18 -14.43
N SER A 25 -5.18 -3.84 -13.80
CA SER A 25 -6.42 -4.27 -14.42
C SER A 25 -7.60 -3.74 -13.60
N ILE A 26 -8.55 -3.07 -14.25
CA ILE A 26 -9.74 -2.52 -13.62
C ILE A 26 -10.98 -3.02 -14.38
N THR A 27 -11.94 -3.56 -13.64
CA THR A 27 -13.22 -4.03 -14.15
C THR A 27 -14.34 -3.19 -13.51
N PRO A 28 -14.90 -2.23 -14.25
CA PRO A 28 -15.97 -1.38 -13.73
C PRO A 28 -17.34 -2.09 -13.75
N ASP A 29 -18.15 -1.84 -12.71
CA ASP A 29 -19.58 -2.18 -12.62
C ASP A 29 -20.38 -0.88 -12.44
N LEU A 30 -20.67 -0.23 -13.57
CA LEU A 30 -21.33 1.07 -13.60
C LEU A 30 -22.86 0.98 -13.60
N ILE A 31 -23.41 -0.17 -14.00
CA ILE A 31 -24.85 -0.32 -14.24
C ILE A 31 -25.58 -0.69 -12.95
N LYS A 32 -25.05 -1.65 -12.18
CA LYS A 32 -25.77 -2.20 -11.03
C LYS A 32 -25.39 -1.53 -9.73
N HIS A 33 -24.10 -1.28 -9.53
CA HIS A 33 -23.61 -0.89 -8.21
C HIS A 33 -22.75 0.36 -8.19
N PHE A 34 -22.37 0.92 -9.34
CA PHE A 34 -21.48 2.07 -9.46
C PHE A 34 -20.17 1.88 -8.66
N ARG A 35 -19.50 0.75 -8.92
CA ARG A 35 -18.24 0.33 -8.27
C ARG A 35 -17.25 -0.17 -9.31
N PHE A 36 -16.04 -0.50 -8.88
CA PHE A 36 -15.08 -1.23 -9.70
C PHE A 36 -14.39 -2.31 -8.86
N PHE A 37 -13.90 -3.34 -9.56
CA PHE A 37 -12.94 -4.30 -9.03
C PHE A 37 -11.61 -4.06 -9.74
N GLY A 38 -10.50 -4.29 -9.05
CA GLY A 38 -9.19 -4.11 -9.65
C GLY A 38 -8.17 -5.10 -9.14
N ARG A 39 -7.14 -5.33 -9.95
CA ARG A 39 -5.92 -6.02 -9.57
C ARG A 39 -4.75 -5.11 -9.91
N VAL A 40 -3.87 -4.95 -8.92
CA VAL A 40 -2.59 -4.26 -9.08
C VAL A 40 -1.49 -5.27 -8.75
N GLU A 41 -0.51 -5.38 -9.64
CA GLU A 41 0.75 -6.07 -9.35
C GLU A 41 1.87 -5.04 -9.50
N ILE A 42 2.73 -4.97 -8.48
CA ILE A 42 3.79 -3.98 -8.40
C ILE A 42 5.10 -4.73 -8.26
N ASP A 43 5.95 -4.62 -9.28
CA ASP A 43 7.31 -5.11 -9.18
C ASP A 43 8.11 -4.10 -8.35
N LEU A 44 8.80 -4.60 -7.32
CA LEU A 44 9.53 -3.79 -6.35
C LEU A 44 11.01 -4.17 -6.37
N LEU A 45 11.87 -3.16 -6.37
CA LEU A 45 13.28 -3.28 -6.03
C LEU A 45 13.46 -2.89 -4.56
N VAL A 46 13.76 -3.88 -3.70
CA VAL A 46 14.09 -3.67 -2.29
C VAL A 46 15.56 -3.26 -2.20
N LYS A 47 15.83 -2.04 -1.68
CA LYS A 47 17.18 -1.49 -1.53
C LYS A 47 17.81 -1.79 -0.18
N GLU A 48 16.96 -1.91 0.84
CA GLU A 48 17.33 -2.12 2.23
C GLU A 48 16.36 -3.14 2.81
N ASP A 49 16.87 -4.10 3.58
CA ASP A 49 16.05 -5.12 4.25
C ASP A 49 14.99 -4.44 5.12
N SER A 50 13.75 -4.92 5.02
CA SER A 50 12.61 -4.28 5.63
C SER A 50 11.50 -5.27 5.86
N ASP A 51 10.91 -5.25 7.05
CA ASP A 51 9.76 -6.08 7.39
C ASP A 51 8.45 -5.53 6.78
N PHE A 52 8.46 -4.28 6.31
CA PHE A 52 7.25 -3.60 5.81
C PHE A 52 7.47 -2.90 4.46
N ILE A 53 6.36 -2.77 3.71
CA ILE A 53 6.31 -2.08 2.41
C ILE A 53 5.20 -1.02 2.48
N THR A 54 5.57 0.25 2.54
CA THR A 54 4.59 1.34 2.61
C THR A 54 4.20 1.83 1.22
N LEU A 55 2.89 1.85 0.95
CA LEU A 55 2.30 2.31 -0.31
C LEU A 55 1.21 3.34 -0.05
N ASN A 56 0.83 4.10 -1.07
CA ASN A 56 -0.36 4.94 -1.00
C ASN A 56 -1.61 4.12 -1.33
N THR A 57 -2.67 4.28 -0.56
CA THR A 57 -4.01 3.79 -0.89
C THR A 57 -5.06 4.74 -0.31
N VAL A 58 -6.12 5.02 -1.06
CA VAL A 58 -7.21 5.91 -0.65
C VAL A 58 -8.54 5.31 -1.07
N ASP A 59 -9.47 5.19 -0.11
CA ASP A 59 -10.83 4.69 -0.31
C ASP A 59 -10.93 3.35 -1.08
N LEU A 60 -9.93 2.47 -0.93
CA LEU A 60 -9.94 1.12 -1.51
C LEU A 60 -10.18 0.07 -0.41
N SER A 61 -11.13 -0.83 -0.66
CA SER A 61 -11.29 -2.06 0.12
C SER A 61 -10.36 -3.14 -0.44
N LEU A 62 -9.31 -3.48 0.31
CA LEU A 62 -8.37 -4.54 -0.07
C LEU A 62 -9.03 -5.90 0.14
N LEU A 63 -9.15 -6.71 -0.91
CA LEU A 63 -9.78 -8.04 -0.86
C LEU A 63 -8.76 -9.17 -0.69
N LYS A 64 -7.55 -8.98 -1.23
CA LYS A 64 -6.45 -9.94 -1.17
C LYS A 64 -5.12 -9.21 -1.37
N ILE A 65 -4.12 -9.61 -0.60
CA ILE A 65 -2.77 -9.05 -0.68
C ILE A 65 -1.79 -10.23 -0.69
N GLN A 66 -0.84 -10.22 -1.62
CA GLN A 66 0.20 -11.22 -1.73
C GLN A 66 1.54 -10.54 -2.00
N VAL A 67 2.59 -11.06 -1.37
CA VAL A 67 3.99 -10.75 -1.73
C VAL A 67 4.56 -11.98 -2.43
N ARG A 68 5.32 -11.75 -3.50
CA ARG A 68 5.95 -12.82 -4.28
C ARG A 68 7.44 -12.55 -4.43
N ASN A 69 8.24 -13.57 -4.17
CA ASN A 69 9.68 -13.57 -4.44
C ASN A 69 10.02 -14.82 -5.26
N GLY A 70 10.17 -14.66 -6.57
CA GLY A 70 10.28 -15.79 -7.49
C GLY A 70 9.07 -16.71 -7.41
N THR A 71 9.25 -17.94 -6.93
CA THR A 71 8.17 -18.93 -6.76
C THR A 71 7.50 -18.89 -5.40
N GLU A 72 8.09 -18.20 -4.43
CA GLU A 72 7.54 -18.08 -3.08
C GLU A 72 6.40 -17.05 -3.07
N VAL A 73 5.31 -17.40 -2.38
CA VAL A 73 4.13 -16.55 -2.25
C VAL A 73 3.74 -16.50 -0.80
N LEU A 74 3.68 -15.28 -0.25
CA LEU A 74 3.18 -15.01 1.08
C LEU A 74 1.82 -14.31 0.98
N ASP A 75 0.78 -14.94 1.52
CA ASP A 75 -0.54 -14.32 1.67
C ASP A 75 -0.57 -13.42 2.91
N ILE A 76 -0.86 -12.14 2.72
CA ILE A 76 -0.95 -11.17 3.81
C ILE A 76 -2.38 -11.09 4.29
N LYS A 77 -2.60 -11.22 5.60
CA LYS A 77 -3.92 -11.00 6.18
C LYS A 77 -4.21 -9.50 6.17
N ILE A 78 -5.39 -9.13 5.70
CA ILE A 78 -5.84 -7.73 5.67
C ILE A 78 -5.83 -7.11 7.08
N ALA A 79 -5.99 -7.91 8.13
CA ALA A 79 -5.91 -7.45 9.52
C ALA A 79 -4.51 -6.96 9.95
N ASP A 80 -3.44 -7.40 9.27
CA ASP A 80 -2.07 -6.97 9.58
C ASP A 80 -1.74 -5.61 8.92
N VAL A 81 -2.60 -5.13 8.02
CA VAL A 81 -2.45 -3.87 7.29
C VAL A 81 -2.77 -2.68 8.20
N THR A 82 -1.80 -1.81 8.40
CA THR A 82 -1.95 -0.56 9.15
C THR A 82 -2.30 0.62 8.24
N TYR A 83 -3.10 1.58 8.70
CA TYR A 83 -3.55 2.73 7.93
C TYR A 83 -3.07 4.02 8.62
N ASN A 84 -2.54 5.01 7.88
CA ASN A 84 -2.12 6.29 8.45
C ASN A 84 -3.19 7.37 8.24
N ASN A 85 -4.22 7.37 9.09
CA ASN A 85 -5.37 8.27 8.96
C ASN A 85 -5.11 9.76 9.22
N GLN A 86 -3.85 10.22 9.31
CA GLN A 86 -3.54 11.64 9.61
C GLN A 86 -3.71 12.59 8.42
N VAL A 87 -3.90 12.07 7.20
CA VAL A 87 -4.18 12.87 6.00
C VAL A 87 -5.13 12.06 5.11
N ASN A 88 -6.16 12.71 4.58
CA ASN A 88 -7.27 12.14 3.79
C ASN A 88 -6.88 11.37 2.50
N TYR A 89 -5.63 10.94 2.30
CA TYR A 89 -5.14 10.32 1.06
C TYR A 89 -4.05 9.24 1.23
N THR A 90 -3.66 8.85 2.45
CA THR A 90 -2.53 7.92 2.64
C THR A 90 -2.82 6.87 3.69
N ASN A 91 -2.54 5.60 3.40
CA ASN A 91 -2.83 4.45 4.26
C ASN A 91 -1.65 3.48 4.19
N LYS A 92 -1.05 3.12 5.33
CA LYS A 92 0.35 2.72 5.40
C LYS A 92 0.71 1.27 5.02
N ILE A 93 -0.09 0.22 5.12
CA ILE A 93 0.33 -1.19 4.92
C ILE A 93 1.70 -1.57 5.53
N SER A 94 1.67 -2.04 6.78
CA SER A 94 2.76 -2.86 7.34
C SER A 94 2.44 -4.33 7.16
N ILE A 95 3.44 -5.16 6.87
CA ILE A 95 3.34 -6.62 6.88
C ILE A 95 4.17 -7.08 8.08
N ASN A 96 3.70 -8.05 8.87
CA ASN A 96 4.46 -8.62 9.97
C ASN A 96 4.72 -10.09 9.66
N GLU A 97 5.95 -10.44 9.32
CA GLU A 97 6.37 -11.85 9.17
C GLU A 97 6.72 -12.45 10.54
N ASN A 98 5.70 -12.81 11.32
CA ASN A 98 5.85 -13.73 12.46
C ASN A 98 5.29 -15.11 12.14
N THR A 99 5.58 -15.63 10.94
CA THR A 99 5.41 -17.06 10.65
C THR A 99 6.78 -17.64 10.38
N GLN A 100 7.33 -18.31 11.39
CA GLN A 100 8.58 -19.06 11.26
C GLN A 100 8.40 -20.19 10.24
N LEU A 101 9.49 -20.50 9.53
CA LEU A 101 9.68 -21.65 8.64
C LEU A 101 9.14 -22.96 9.23
#